data_AF-A0A2A5Y3A4-F1
#
_entry.id   AF-A0A2A5Y3A4-F1
#
_cell.length_a   1.000
_cell.length_b   1.000
_cell.length_c   1.000
_cell.angle_alpha   90.00
_cell.angle_beta   90.00
_cell.angle_gamma   90.00
#
_symmetry.space_group_name_H-M   'P 1'
#
loop_
_entity.id
_entity.type
_entity.pdbx_description
1 polymer ?
#
loop_
_entity_poly.entity_id
_entity_poly.type
_entity_poly.pdbx_seq_one_letter_code
_entity_poly.pdbx_strand_id
1 'polypeptide(L)'
;MYAARQRFIVMVGSSLLLSSVVIFFGFHIFAGERGILARPELDRKIMLAEEKLDLLVKHHDFLSQRIELMQSDSLDADMLAETARAELGLYAPNDVIITIDLSKLKFSDEAGDSKVN
;
A
#
# COMPACT_ATOMS: atom_id res chain seq x y z
N MET A 1 50.69 -43.47 -37.61
CA MET A 1 50.98 -42.52 -36.51
C MET A 1 50.02 -41.30 -36.45
N TYR A 2 49.06 -41.14 -37.36
CA TYR A 2 48.14 -39.98 -37.38
C TYR A 2 46.95 -40.09 -36.39
N ALA A 3 46.48 -41.31 -36.10
CA ALA A 3 45.33 -41.52 -35.21
C ALA A 3 45.61 -41.16 -33.74
N ALA A 4 46.85 -41.31 -33.27
CA ALA A 4 47.23 -40.95 -31.90
C ALA A 4 47.21 -39.43 -31.70
N ARG A 5 47.72 -38.66 -32.66
CA ARG A 5 47.68 -37.18 -32.62
C ARG A 5 46.25 -36.64 -32.64
N GLN A 6 45.37 -37.24 -33.45
CA GLN A 6 43.97 -36.83 -33.54
C GLN A 6 43.20 -37.07 -32.24
N ARG A 7 43.47 -38.19 -31.54
CA ARG A 7 42.90 -38.46 -30.21
C ARG A 7 43.34 -37.43 -29.17
N PHE A 8 44.62 -37.05 -29.17
CA PHE A 8 45.12 -36.01 -28.28
C PHE A 8 44.47 -34.65 -28.54
N ILE A 9 44.29 -34.25 -29.80
CA ILE A 9 43.64 -32.98 -30.16
C ILE A 9 42.17 -32.96 -29.68
N VAL A 10 41.43 -34.06 -29.86
CA VAL A 10 40.04 -34.15 -29.40
C VAL A 10 39.94 -34.16 -27.87
N MET A 11 40.90 -34.79 -27.17
CA MET A 11 40.92 -34.86 -25.71
C MET A 11 41.29 -33.50 -25.07
N VAL A 12 42.24 -32.78 -25.66
CA VAL A 12 42.59 -31.41 -25.24
C VAL A 12 41.45 -30.44 -25.58
N GLY A 13 40.87 -30.55 -26.78
CA GLY A 13 39.75 -29.72 -27.20
C GLY A 13 38.51 -29.91 -26.31
N SER A 14 38.13 -31.15 -26.00
CA SER A 14 37.01 -31.44 -25.10
C SER A 14 37.24 -30.94 -23.68
N SER A 15 38.47 -31.04 -23.15
CA SER A 15 38.82 -30.49 -21.83
C SER A 15 38.70 -28.97 -21.78
N LEU A 16 39.15 -28.28 -22.84
CA LEU A 16 39.03 -26.83 -22.95
C LEU A 16 37.58 -26.37 -23.06
N LEU A 17 36.76 -27.08 -23.85
CA LEU A 17 35.33 -26.80 -23.95
C LEU A 17 34.63 -27.00 -22.61
N LEU A 18 34.91 -28.10 -21.91
CA LEU A 18 34.34 -28.37 -20.59
C LEU A 18 34.72 -27.28 -19.58
N SER A 19 35.99 -26.88 -19.56
CA SER A 19 36.47 -25.80 -18.69
C SER A 19 35.76 -24.47 -18.97
N SER A 20 35.62 -24.10 -20.25
CA SER A 20 34.91 -22.88 -20.67
C SER A 20 33.45 -22.88 -20.20
N VAL A 21 32.75 -24.01 -20.35
CA VAL A 21 31.36 -24.18 -19.89
C VAL A 21 31.27 -24.01 -18.37
N VAL A 22 32.17 -24.63 -17.61
CA VAL A 22 32.20 -24.50 -16.13
C VAL A 22 32.49 -23.07 -15.69
N ILE A 23 33.42 -22.37 -16.35
CA ILE A 23 33.74 -20.96 -16.05
C ILE A 23 32.55 -20.06 -16.39
N PHE A 24 31.92 -20.28 -17.54
CA PHE A 24 30.76 -19.51 -17.98
C PHE A 24 29.59 -19.67 -17.00
N PHE A 25 29.23 -20.91 -16.65
CA PHE A 25 28.17 -21.16 -15.69
C PHE A 25 28.55 -20.71 -14.28
N GLY A 26 29.79 -20.91 -13.85
CA GLY A 26 30.29 -20.42 -12.56
C GLY A 26 30.12 -18.89 -12.46
N PHE A 27 30.66 -18.14 -13.43
CA PHE A 27 30.52 -16.68 -13.47
C PHE A 27 29.07 -16.23 -13.58
N HIS A 28 28.25 -16.87 -14.43
CA HIS A 28 26.82 -16.53 -14.55
C HIS A 28 25.98 -16.91 -13.33
N ILE A 29 26.36 -17.90 -12.53
CA ILE A 29 25.68 -18.18 -11.24
C ILE A 29 26.02 -17.08 -10.23
N PHE A 30 27.23 -16.51 -10.27
CA PHE A 30 27.59 -15.36 -9.43
C PHE A 30 26.99 -14.03 -9.92
N ALA A 31 26.92 -13.81 -11.24
CA ALA A 31 26.52 -12.54 -11.86
C ALA A 31 25.07 -12.50 -12.40
N GLY A 32 24.38 -13.64 -12.45
CA GLY A 32 23.01 -13.73 -12.95
C GLY A 32 22.00 -13.12 -11.98
N GLU A 33 20.83 -12.75 -12.50
CA GLU A 33 19.71 -12.09 -11.82
C GLU A 33 19.16 -12.82 -10.56
N ARG A 34 19.66 -14.04 -10.27
CA ARG A 34 19.37 -14.87 -9.08
C ARG A 34 20.62 -15.28 -8.29
N GLY A 35 21.77 -14.71 -8.64
CA GLY A 35 23.04 -14.92 -7.98
C GLY A 35 23.00 -14.42 -6.54
N ILE A 36 23.90 -14.94 -5.70
CA ILE A 36 23.94 -14.77 -4.24
C ILE A 36 23.90 -13.30 -3.80
N LEU A 37 24.26 -12.35 -4.70
CA LEU A 37 24.24 -10.91 -4.48
C LEU A 37 22.87 -10.23 -4.65
N ALA A 38 21.86 -10.88 -5.24
CA ALA A 38 20.52 -10.29 -5.44
C ALA A 38 19.56 -10.50 -4.25
N ARG A 39 19.98 -11.30 -3.25
CA ARG A 39 19.20 -11.57 -2.03
C ARG A 39 18.89 -10.34 -1.19
N PRO A 40 19.80 -9.38 -0.98
CA PRO A 40 19.53 -8.23 -0.11
C PRO A 40 18.41 -7.33 -0.63
N GLU A 41 18.27 -7.18 -1.95
CA GLU A 41 17.23 -6.33 -2.53
C GLU A 41 15.86 -7.01 -2.51
N LEU A 42 15.82 -8.34 -2.73
CA LEU A 42 14.60 -9.13 -2.60
C LEU A 42 14.14 -9.21 -1.14
N ASP A 43 15.05 -9.49 -0.21
CA ASP A 43 14.75 -9.55 1.22
C ASP A 43 14.28 -8.19 1.73
N ARG A 44 14.87 -7.09 1.26
CA ARG A 44 14.40 -5.73 1.58
C ARG A 44 13.01 -5.45 1.00
N LYS A 45 12.71 -5.89 -0.21
CA LYS A 45 11.37 -5.75 -0.80
C LYS A 45 10.33 -6.58 -0.06
N ILE A 46 10.70 -7.79 0.38
CA ILE A 46 9.84 -8.66 1.20
C ILE A 46 9.58 -7.98 2.55
N MET A 47 10.62 -7.51 3.24
CA MET A 47 10.48 -6.83 4.53
C MET A 47 9.62 -5.56 4.43
N LEU A 48 9.81 -4.75 3.39
CA LEU A 48 8.98 -3.56 3.16
C LEU A 48 7.53 -3.89 2.79
N ALA A 49 7.29 -5.02 2.11
CA ALA A 49 5.95 -5.47 1.79
C ALA A 49 5.24 -6.03 3.04
N GLU A 50 5.95 -6.76 3.89
CA GLU A 50 5.47 -7.27 5.17
C GLU A 50 5.15 -6.14 6.15
N GLU A 51 6.01 -5.13 6.26
CA GLU A 51 5.76 -3.95 7.11
C GLU A 51 4.50 -3.19 6.65
N LYS A 52 4.34 -3.00 5.32
CA LYS A 52 3.13 -2.39 4.78
C LYS A 52 1.89 -3.22 5.04
N LEU A 53 2.00 -4.55 4.95
CA LEU A 53 0.90 -5.46 5.25
C LEU A 53 0.49 -5.36 6.72
N ASP A 54 1.45 -5.38 7.65
CA ASP A 54 1.18 -5.27 9.10
C ASP A 54 0.50 -3.93 9.45
N LEU A 55 0.95 -2.83 8.84
CA LEU A 55 0.30 -1.53 9.02
C LEU A 55 -1.13 -1.53 8.47
N LEU A 56 -1.35 -2.06 7.27
CA LEU A 56 -2.69 -2.14 6.68
C LEU A 56 -3.64 -3.02 7.49
N VAL A 57 -3.15 -4.15 7.98
CA VAL A 57 -3.94 -5.05 8.84
C VAL A 57 -4.33 -4.34 10.14
N LYS A 58 -3.39 -3.65 10.81
CA LYS A 58 -3.71 -2.85 12.00
C LYS A 58 -4.75 -1.77 11.74
N HIS A 59 -4.65 -1.07 10.61
CA HIS A 59 -5.64 -0.07 10.22
C HIS A 59 -7.01 -0.69 9.93
N HIS A 60 -7.03 -1.81 9.21
CA HIS A 60 -8.25 -2.55 8.93
C HIS A 60 -8.90 -3.03 10.23
N ASP A 61 -8.14 -3.64 11.13
CA ASP A 61 -8.64 -4.19 12.38
C ASP A 61 -9.20 -3.09 13.28
N PHE A 62 -8.50 -1.97 13.42
CA PHE A 62 -8.98 -0.80 14.16
C PHE A 62 -10.31 -0.27 13.60
N LEU A 63 -10.40 -0.16 12.27
CA LEU A 63 -11.59 0.36 11.62
C LEU A 63 -12.75 -0.65 11.69
N SER A 64 -12.45 -1.94 11.54
CA SER A 64 -13.42 -3.03 11.65
C SER A 64 -14.01 -3.13 13.04
N GLN A 65 -13.19 -3.02 14.10
CA GLN A 65 -13.66 -2.99 15.48
C GLN A 65 -14.57 -1.77 15.73
N ARG A 66 -14.23 -0.61 15.16
CA ARG A 66 -15.05 0.60 15.28
C ARG A 66 -16.36 0.47 14.52
N ILE A 67 -16.34 -0.15 13.34
CA ILE A 67 -17.56 -0.46 12.58
C ILE A 67 -18.40 -1.48 13.35
N GLU A 68 -17.82 -2.54 13.89
CA GLU A 68 -18.53 -3.56 14.67
C GLU A 68 -19.22 -2.95 15.89
N LEU A 69 -18.54 -2.06 16.63
CA LEU A 69 -19.12 -1.31 17.73
C LEU A 69 -20.25 -0.35 17.29
N MET A 70 -20.21 0.15 16.05
CA MET A 70 -21.30 0.98 15.47
C MET A 70 -22.41 0.14 14.85
N GLN A 71 -22.14 -1.12 14.47
CA GLN A 71 -23.03 -1.96 13.70
C GLN A 71 -23.78 -2.98 14.56
N SER A 72 -23.31 -3.27 15.78
CA SER A 72 -23.93 -4.25 16.69
C SER A 72 -25.38 -3.91 17.07
N ASP A 73 -25.82 -2.65 16.92
CA ASP A 73 -27.20 -2.22 17.20
C ASP A 73 -27.94 -1.62 16.00
N SER A 74 -27.41 -1.76 14.77
CA SER A 74 -27.87 -1.11 13.53
C SER A 74 -27.47 0.37 13.41
N LEU A 75 -27.04 0.77 12.21
CA LEU A 75 -26.72 2.16 11.89
C LEU A 75 -27.98 3.02 12.09
N ASP A 76 -27.93 3.97 13.01
CA ASP A 76 -29.10 4.76 13.39
C ASP A 76 -29.70 5.47 12.17
N ALA A 77 -30.97 5.19 11.90
CA ALA A 77 -31.70 5.76 10.77
C ALA A 77 -31.80 7.29 10.88
N ASP A 78 -31.76 7.84 12.09
CA ASP A 78 -31.81 9.29 12.32
C ASP A 78 -30.49 9.97 11.91
N MET A 79 -29.35 9.37 12.26
CA MET A 79 -28.01 9.79 11.81
C MET A 79 -27.87 9.76 10.27
N LEU A 80 -28.43 8.74 9.63
CA LEU A 80 -28.48 8.64 8.16
C LEU A 80 -29.34 9.74 7.56
N ALA A 81 -30.52 10.00 8.15
CA ALA A 81 -31.41 11.06 7.68
C ALA A 81 -30.76 12.45 7.85
N GLU A 82 -30.06 12.68 8.94
CA GLU A 82 -29.32 13.93 9.18
C GLU A 82 -28.18 14.11 8.18
N THR A 83 -27.38 13.06 7.93
CA THR A 83 -26.29 13.11 6.94
C THR A 83 -26.83 13.35 5.53
N ALA A 84 -27.94 12.69 5.16
CA ALA A 84 -28.59 12.90 3.87
C ALA A 84 -29.14 14.33 3.71
N ARG A 85 -29.68 14.94 4.77
CA ARG A 85 -30.11 16.35 4.75
C ARG A 85 -28.92 17.31 4.67
N ALA A 86 -27.89 17.08 5.48
CA ALA A 86 -26.73 17.97 5.58
C ALA A 86 -25.84 17.95 4.33
N GLU A 87 -25.52 16.76 3.80
CA GLU A 87 -24.57 16.62 2.69
C GLU A 87 -25.26 16.57 1.33
N LEU A 88 -26.41 15.90 1.23
CA LEU A 88 -27.10 15.67 -0.04
C LEU A 88 -28.30 16.61 -0.24
N GLY A 89 -28.64 17.42 0.77
CA GLY A 89 -29.83 18.29 0.72
C GLY A 89 -31.12 17.48 0.53
N LEU A 90 -31.16 16.24 1.00
CA LEU A 90 -32.28 15.34 0.77
C LEU A 90 -33.39 15.63 1.79
N TYR A 91 -34.36 16.46 1.38
CA TYR A 91 -35.50 16.86 2.22
C TYR A 91 -36.79 16.15 1.79
N ALA A 92 -37.67 15.86 2.74
CA ALA A 92 -38.99 15.33 2.43
C ALA A 92 -39.88 16.41 1.77
N PRO A 93 -40.92 16.05 1.00
CA PRO A 93 -41.82 17.01 0.35
C PRO A 93 -42.51 18.01 1.29
N ASN A 94 -42.52 17.72 2.60
CA ASN A 94 -43.17 18.53 3.64
C ASN A 94 -42.17 19.25 4.55
N ASP A 95 -40.86 19.17 4.29
CA ASP A 95 -39.84 19.81 5.11
C ASP A 95 -39.75 21.31 4.79
N VAL A 96 -39.57 22.14 5.82
CA VAL A 96 -39.49 23.61 5.72
C VAL A 96 -38.05 24.05 5.95
N ILE A 97 -37.44 24.68 4.94
CA ILE A 97 -36.07 25.21 5.04
C ILE A 97 -36.13 26.64 5.60
N ILE A 98 -35.46 26.88 6.72
CA ILE A 98 -35.37 28.20 7.36
C ILE A 98 -33.93 28.71 7.22
N THR A 99 -33.73 29.70 6.36
CA THR A 99 -32.43 30.40 6.26
C THR A 99 -32.41 31.55 7.26
N ILE A 100 -31.57 31.44 8.28
CA ILE A 100 -31.36 32.50 9.27
C ILE A 100 -30.21 33.42 8.87
N ASP A 101 -30.47 34.73 8.91
CA ASP A 101 -29.44 35.76 8.76
C ASP A 101 -28.70 35.93 10.10
N LEU A 102 -27.49 35.38 10.16
CA LEU A 102 -26.65 35.37 11.36
C LEU A 102 -26.31 36.80 11.85
N SER A 103 -26.39 37.82 10.98
CA SER A 103 -26.12 39.21 11.35
C SER A 103 -27.23 39.88 12.17
N LYS A 104 -28.42 39.25 12.26
CA LYS A 104 -29.57 39.75 13.03
C LYS A 104 -29.83 38.98 14.31
N LEU A 105 -28.96 38.04 14.67
CA LEU A 105 -29.09 37.27 15.91
C LEU A 105 -28.51 38.08 17.07
N LYS A 106 -29.27 38.23 18.15
CA LYS A 106 -28.88 38.96 19.38
C LYS A 106 -27.50 38.55 19.95
N PHE A 107 -27.00 37.36 19.60
CA PHE A 107 -25.71 36.82 20.02
C PHE A 107 -24.50 37.38 19.23
N SER A 108 -24.69 38.00 18.06
CA SER A 108 -23.59 38.62 17.29
C SER A 108 -23.09 39.92 17.91
N ASP A 109 -23.94 40.60 18.68
CA ASP A 109 -23.63 41.91 19.25
C ASP A 109 -22.70 41.81 20.48
N GLU A 110 -22.68 40.66 21.18
CA GLU A 110 -21.84 40.47 22.37
C GLU A 110 -20.38 40.06 22.04
N ALA A 111 -20.11 39.59 20.82
CA ALA A 111 -18.74 39.25 20.41
C ALA A 111 -17.90 40.49 20.01
N GLY A 112 -18.54 41.65 19.81
CA GLY A 112 -17.90 42.89 19.36
C GLY A 112 -17.34 43.79 20.47
N ASP A 113 -17.75 43.60 21.73
CA ASP A 113 -17.42 44.53 22.84
C ASP A 113 -16.22 44.09 23.69
N SER A 114 -15.59 42.94 23.40
CA SER A 114 -14.42 42.42 24.11
C SER A 114 -13.08 42.88 23.53
N LYS A 115 -13.00 44.10 22.95
CA LYS A 115 -11.72 44.70 22.56
C LYS A 115 -11.70 46.20 22.93
N VAL A 116 -10.77 46.48 23.85
CA VAL A 116 -10.11 47.77 24.14
C VAL A 116 -10.75 48.62 25.24
N ASN A 117 -10.37 48.33 26.48
CA ASN A 117 -9.69 49.30 27.33
C ASN A 117 -8.41 48.65 27.87
#